data_AF-A0A7X7UZL0-F1
#
_entry.id   AF-A0A7X7UZL0-F1
#
_cell.length_a   1.000
_cell.length_b   1.000
_cell.length_c   1.000
_cell.angle_alpha   90.00
_cell.angle_beta   90.00
_cell.angle_gamma   90.00
#
_symmetry.space_group_name_H-M   'P 1'
#
loop_
_entity.id
_entity.type
_entity.pdbx_description
1 polymer ?
#
loop_
_entity_poly.entity_id
_entity_poly.type
_entity_poly.pdbx_seq_one_letter_code
_entity_poly.pdbx_strand_id
1 'polypeptide(L)'
;MEWKKEFKSILWIGGFFLFAYFMPIENELFRGAVNEALVLAKWYAQEHVILCLIPAFFIAGVIAVFVSQGSVIKYFGAKARKWVAYTVAALSGTILAVCSCT
;
A
#
# COMPACT_ATOMS: atom_id res chain seq x y z
N MET A 1 -30.51 10.87 34.48
CA MET A 1 -30.44 11.42 33.11
C MET A 1 -29.01 11.89 32.86
N GLU A 2 -28.26 11.19 32.01
CA GLU A 2 -26.87 11.58 31.68
C GLU A 2 -26.85 12.56 30.50
N TRP A 3 -27.21 13.82 30.77
CA TRP A 3 -27.42 14.90 29.79
C TRP A 3 -26.28 15.06 28.75
N LYS A 4 -25.03 14.77 29.12
CA LYS A 4 -23.87 14.87 28.21
C LYS A 4 -23.82 13.77 27.15
N LYS A 5 -24.30 12.56 27.45
CA LYS A 5 -24.32 11.44 26.49
C LYS A 5 -25.40 11.64 25.43
N GLU A 6 -26.59 12.06 25.86
CA GLU A 6 -27.70 12.32 24.95
C GLU A 6 -27.41 13.49 24.01
N PHE A 7 -26.82 14.58 24.52
CA PHE A 7 -26.42 15.71 23.67
C PHE A 7 -25.36 15.33 22.63
N LYS A 8 -24.39 14.46 23.00
CA LYS A 8 -23.38 13.95 22.05
C LYS A 8 -24.01 13.10 20.94
N SER A 9 -25.00 12.27 21.29
CA SER A 9 -25.74 11.47 20.30
C SER A 9 -26.57 12.34 19.36
N ILE A 10 -27.27 13.35 19.88
CA ILE A 10 -28.05 14.30 19.07
C ILE A 10 -27.13 15.10 18.13
N LEU A 11 -25.98 15.55 18.64
CA LEU A 11 -25.01 16.31 17.85
C LEU A 11 -24.37 15.45 16.75
N TRP A 12 -24.14 14.16 17.02
CA TRP A 12 -23.67 13.21 16.00
C TRP A 12 -24.73 12.97 14.91
N ILE A 13 -25.98 12.73 15.29
CA ILE A 13 -27.08 12.51 14.35
C ILE A 13 -27.31 13.77 13.50
N GLY A 14 -27.35 14.95 14.14
CA GLY A 14 -27.49 16.23 13.44
C GLY A 14 -26.31 16.53 12.51
N GLY A 15 -25.08 16.24 12.94
CA GLY A 15 -23.89 16.40 12.10
C GLY A 15 -23.89 15.47 10.89
N PHE A 16 -24.26 14.20 11.08
CA PHE A 16 -24.39 13.24 9.98
C PHE A 16 -25.49 13.63 8.99
N PHE A 17 -26.63 14.08 9.49
CA PHE A 17 -27.73 14.56 8.65
C PHE A 17 -27.35 15.79 7.83
N LEU A 18 -26.69 16.77 8.46
CA LEU A 18 -26.22 17.97 7.78
C LEU A 18 -25.16 17.64 6.72
N PHE A 19 -24.27 16.71 7.01
CA PHE A 19 -23.28 16.21 6.05
C PHE A 19 -23.95 15.53 4.84
N ALA A 20 -24.94 14.67 5.07
CA ALA A 20 -25.71 14.04 4.00
C ALA A 20 -26.50 15.08 3.17
N TYR A 21 -27.03 16.11 3.81
CA TYR A 21 -27.76 17.20 3.14
C TYR A 21 -26.86 18.06 2.25
N PHE A 22 -25.61 18.32 2.68
CA PHE A 22 -24.64 19.10 1.90
C PHE A 22 -23.93 18.30 0.80
N MET A 23 -24.15 16.99 0.72
CA MET A 23 -23.51 16.17 -0.31
C MET A 23 -24.10 16.51 -1.69
N PRO A 24 -23.29 16.97 -2.67
CA PRO A 24 -23.77 17.39 -3.98
C PRO A 24 -24.01 16.17 -4.88
N ILE A 25 -25.00 15.35 -4.55
CA ILE A 25 -25.34 14.12 -5.28
C ILE A 25 -25.91 14.45 -6.67
N GLU A 26 -26.50 15.62 -6.87
CA GLU A 26 -27.09 15.99 -8.17
C GLU A 26 -26.04 16.33 -9.24
N ASN A 27 -24.79 16.62 -8.84
CA ASN A 27 -23.74 16.98 -9.78
C ASN A 27 -23.21 15.73 -10.50
N GLU A 28 -23.29 15.72 -11.83
CA GLU A 28 -22.80 14.62 -12.67
C GLU A 28 -21.31 14.33 -12.45
N LEU A 29 -20.51 15.35 -12.14
CA LEU A 29 -19.09 15.20 -11.82
C LEU A 29 -18.84 14.42 -10.52
N PHE A 30 -19.63 14.69 -9.47
CA PHE A 30 -19.48 14.01 -8.18
C PHE A 30 -19.94 12.55 -8.28
N ARG A 31 -21.06 12.29 -8.95
CA ARG A 31 -21.54 10.92 -9.22
C ARG A 31 -20.59 10.13 -10.11
N GLY A 32 -20.04 10.77 -11.15
CA GLY A 32 -19.02 10.18 -12.01
C GLY A 32 -17.77 9.78 -11.22
N ALA A 33 -17.19 10.71 -10.46
CA ALA A 33 -15.99 10.46 -9.68
C ALA A 33 -16.15 9.35 -8.63
N VAL A 34 -17.29 9.29 -7.94
CA VAL A 34 -17.57 8.22 -6.95
C VAL A 34 -17.72 6.86 -7.64
N ASN A 35 -18.44 6.79 -8.76
CA ASN A 35 -18.59 5.55 -9.50
C ASN A 35 -17.27 5.04 -10.09
N GLU A 36 -16.47 5.94 -10.68
CA GLU A 36 -15.15 5.58 -11.21
C GLU A 36 -14.20 5.14 -10.09
N ALA A 37 -14.20 5.82 -8.94
CA ALA A 37 -13.40 5.40 -7.78
C ALA A 37 -13.76 3.98 -7.30
N LEU A 38 -15.05 3.64 -7.23
CA LEU A 38 -15.50 2.31 -6.84
C LEU A 38 -15.18 1.24 -7.90
N VAL A 39 -15.34 1.56 -9.18
CA VAL A 39 -15.00 0.65 -10.28
C VAL A 39 -13.49 0.40 -10.31
N LEU A 40 -12.67 1.45 -10.19
CA LEU A 40 -11.22 1.35 -10.16
C LEU A 40 -10.74 0.55 -8.94
N ALA A 41 -11.30 0.81 -7.75
CA ALA A 41 -10.97 0.05 -6.55
C ALA A 41 -11.29 -1.44 -6.69
N LYS A 42 -12.46 -1.78 -7.26
CA LYS A 42 -12.84 -3.17 -7.55
C LYS A 42 -11.88 -3.81 -8.56
N TRP A 43 -11.58 -3.12 -9.66
CA TRP A 43 -10.72 -3.64 -10.72
C TRP A 43 -9.28 -3.83 -10.25
N TYR A 44 -8.76 -2.86 -9.48
CA TYR A 44 -7.45 -2.92 -8.84
C TYR A 44 -7.34 -4.09 -7.85
N ALA A 45 -8.37 -4.30 -7.02
CA ALA A 45 -8.40 -5.40 -6.06
C ALA A 45 -8.47 -6.77 -6.74
N GLN A 46 -9.15 -6.90 -7.88
CA GLN A 46 -9.25 -8.17 -8.60
C GLN A 46 -7.99 -8.46 -9.43
N GLU A 47 -7.56 -7.52 -10.25
CA GLU A 47 -6.54 -7.80 -11.27
C GLU A 47 -5.13 -7.46 -10.77
N HIS A 48 -4.95 -6.28 -10.15
CA HIS A 48 -3.62 -5.79 -9.80
C HIS A 48 -3.00 -6.53 -8.62
N VAL A 49 -3.82 -6.92 -7.64
CA VAL A 49 -3.36 -7.73 -6.50
C VAL A 49 -2.91 -9.12 -6.95
N ILE A 50 -3.63 -9.74 -7.88
CA ILE A 50 -3.30 -11.09 -8.35
C ILE A 50 -2.10 -11.08 -9.29
N LEU A 51 -2.05 -10.14 -10.22
CA LEU A 51 -0.99 -10.08 -11.23
C LEU A 51 0.33 -9.50 -10.72
N CYS A 52 0.31 -8.63 -9.70
CA CYS A 52 1.51 -7.94 -9.22
C CYS A 52 1.96 -8.44 -7.83
N LEU A 53 1.04 -8.53 -6.88
CA LEU A 53 1.35 -8.79 -5.47
C LEU A 53 1.79 -10.25 -5.23
N ILE A 54 1.04 -11.20 -5.78
CA ILE A 54 1.35 -12.64 -5.66
C ILE A 54 2.74 -12.99 -6.21
N PRO A 55 3.11 -12.62 -7.46
CA PRO A 55 4.43 -12.93 -7.97
C PRO A 55 5.54 -12.18 -7.22
N ALA A 56 5.32 -10.92 -6.84
CA ALA A 56 6.30 -10.16 -6.06
C ALA A 56 6.59 -10.82 -4.70
N PHE A 57 5.57 -11.24 -3.96
CA PHE A 57 5.75 -11.94 -2.68
C PHE A 57 6.43 -13.30 -2.83
N PHE A 58 6.14 -14.05 -3.89
CA PHE A 58 6.81 -15.33 -4.15
C PHE A 58 8.31 -15.15 -4.42
N ILE A 59 8.67 -14.16 -5.23
CA ILE A 59 10.07 -13.85 -5.55
C ILE A 59 10.79 -13.35 -4.29
N ALA A 60 10.18 -12.45 -3.52
CA ALA A 60 10.73 -11.96 -2.26
C ALA A 60 10.95 -13.10 -1.24
N GLY A 61 9.99 -14.02 -1.13
CA GLY A 61 10.08 -15.20 -0.26
C GLY A 61 11.24 -16.12 -0.62
N VAL A 62 11.42 -16.43 -1.92
CA VAL A 62 12.56 -17.23 -2.40
C VAL A 62 13.88 -16.55 -2.05
N ILE A 63 14.00 -15.26 -2.33
CA ILE A 63 15.24 -14.51 -2.06
C ILE A 63 15.55 -14.45 -0.56
N ALA A 64 14.54 -14.25 0.29
CA ALA A 64 14.73 -14.22 1.74
C ALA A 64 15.27 -15.55 2.30
N VAL A 65 14.91 -16.68 1.67
CA VAL A 65 15.42 -18.01 2.06
C VAL A 65 16.84 -18.27 1.53
N PHE A 66 17.16 -17.81 0.32
CA PHE A 66 18.47 -18.07 -0.30
C PHE A 66 19.55 -17.03 0.04
N VAL A 67 19.18 -15.80 0.40
CA VAL A 67 20.12 -14.70 0.67
C VAL A 67 20.19 -14.44 2.18
N SER A 68 21.21 -15.01 2.84
CA SER A 68 21.51 -14.68 4.24
C SER A 68 22.26 -13.33 4.32
N GLN A 69 21.83 -12.45 5.24
CA GLN A 69 22.46 -11.15 5.51
C GLN A 69 23.98 -11.27 5.75
N GLY A 70 24.42 -12.35 6.41
CA GLY A 70 25.84 -12.63 6.68
C GLY A 70 26.65 -12.94 5.42
N SER A 71 26.04 -13.55 4.40
CA SER A 71 26.69 -13.81 3.11
C SER A 71 26.91 -12.53 2.31
N VAL A 72 25.96 -11.58 2.38
CA VAL A 72 26.03 -10.29 1.67
C VAL A 72 27.12 -9.39 2.26
N ILE A 73 27.22 -9.29 3.59
CA ILE A 73 28.23 -8.47 4.28
C ILE A 73 29.66 -8.98 4.02
N LYS A 74 29.85 -10.29 3.80
CA LYS A 74 31.15 -10.88 3.42
C LYS A 74 31.68 -10.33 2.09
N TYR A 75 30.78 -9.98 1.15
CA TYR A 75 31.14 -9.39 -0.15
C TYR A 75 31.32 -7.86 -0.11
N PHE A 76 31.04 -7.20 1.02
CA PHE A 76 31.29 -5.77 1.25
C PHE A 76 32.57 -5.49 2.06
N GLY A 77 33.37 -6.51 2.38
CA GLY A 77 34.61 -6.35 3.14
C GLY A 77 35.72 -5.58 2.39
N ALA A 78 36.69 -5.03 3.12
CA ALA A 78 37.78 -4.19 2.59
C ALA A 78 38.67 -4.85 1.50
N LYS A 79 38.59 -6.17 1.33
CA LYS A 79 39.29 -6.94 0.27
C LYS A 79 38.40 -7.33 -0.91
N ALA A 80 37.12 -6.95 -0.93
CA ALA A 80 36.19 -7.38 -1.97
C ALA A 80 36.43 -6.67 -3.31
N ARG A 81 36.27 -7.41 -4.41
CA ARG A 81 36.41 -6.86 -5.76
C ARG A 81 35.25 -5.92 -6.08
N LYS A 82 35.55 -4.68 -6.49
CA LYS A 82 34.56 -3.61 -6.74
C LYS A 82 33.39 -4.05 -7.61
N TRP A 83 33.65 -4.83 -8.66
CA TRP A 83 32.61 -5.36 -9.56
C TRP A 83 31.61 -6.28 -8.85
N VAL A 84 32.08 -7.18 -7.99
CA VAL A 84 31.22 -8.14 -7.27
C VAL A 84 30.38 -7.43 -6.21
N ALA A 85 30.97 -6.46 -5.51
CA ALA A 85 30.23 -5.64 -4.54
C ALA A 85 29.11 -4.82 -5.22
N TYR A 86 29.38 -4.28 -6.42
CA TYR A 86 28.40 -3.50 -7.17
C TYR A 86 27.21 -4.33 -7.65
N THR A 87 27.46 -5.55 -8.17
CA THR A 87 26.38 -6.43 -8.64
C THR A 87 25.51 -6.90 -7.49
N VAL A 88 26.13 -7.25 -6.35
CA VAL A 88 25.39 -7.70 -5.16
C VAL A 88 24.57 -6.54 -4.57
N ALA A 89 25.12 -5.32 -4.52
CA ALA A 89 24.40 -4.13 -4.07
C ALA A 89 23.20 -3.79 -4.97
N ALA A 90 23.36 -3.85 -6.29
CA ALA A 90 22.29 -3.54 -7.24
C ALA A 90 21.14 -4.56 -7.18
N LEU A 91 21.47 -5.85 -7.07
CA LEU A 91 20.48 -6.91 -6.95
C LEU A 91 19.73 -6.81 -5.61
N SER A 92 20.45 -6.70 -4.49
CA SER A 92 19.80 -6.56 -3.17
C SER A 92 18.97 -5.26 -3.04
N GLY A 93 19.44 -4.15 -3.61
CA GLY A 93 18.72 -2.87 -3.62
C GLY A 93 17.45 -2.90 -4.47
N THR A 94 17.48 -3.53 -5.65
CA THR A 94 16.28 -3.68 -6.49
C THR A 94 15.22 -4.54 -5.83
N ILE A 95 15.62 -5.58 -5.11
CA ILE A 95 14.71 -6.44 -4.34
C ILE A 95 14.08 -5.65 -3.19
N LEU A 96 14.87 -4.91 -2.40
CA LEU A 96 14.36 -4.08 -1.31
C LEU A 96 13.42 -2.97 -1.79
N ALA A 97 13.74 -2.34 -2.92
CA ALA A 97 12.90 -1.31 -3.52
C ALA A 97 11.56 -1.88 -4.01
N VAL A 98 11.56 -3.03 -4.69
CA VAL A 98 10.33 -3.69 -5.14
C VAL A 98 9.44 -4.08 -3.96
N CYS A 99 10.02 -4.59 -2.88
CA CYS A 99 9.27 -4.93 -1.66
C CYS A 99 8.80 -3.71 -0.85
N SER A 100 9.33 -2.51 -1.13
CA SER A 100 8.99 -1.26 -0.43
C SER A 100 8.05 -0.36 -1.22
N CYS A 101 7.91 -0.59 -2.53
CA CYS A 101 7.11 0.20 -3.45
C CYS A 101 5.82 -0.50 -3.90
N THR A 102 5.63 -1.77 -3.50
CA THR A 102 4.33 -2.43 -3.51
C THR A 102 3.56 -2.16 -2.22
#